data_AF-K2RYT9-F1
#
_entry.id   AF-K2RYT9-F1
#
_cell.length_a   1.000
_cell.length_b   1.000
_cell.length_c   1.000
_cell.angle_alpha   90.00
_cell.angle_beta   90.00
_cell.angle_gamma   90.00
#
_symmetry.space_group_name_H-M   'P 1'
#
loop_
_entity.id
_entity.type
_entity.pdbx_description
1 polymer ?
#
loop_
_entity_poly.entity_id
_entity_poly.type
_entity_poly.pdbx_seq_one_letter_code
_entity_poly.pdbx_strand_id
1 'polypeptide(L)'
;MPRRKNIPTAIFHERFAVAQGNETYGDCCPCTLSLLLDQGTDSQSPHRGALTIWPRQPIQFEGLDINEPIALRLPLEIIESIDYATDTIEGIPSTIRNHIAMRHAARREAVAITLTVKMSAPGCVIVPKNVSLLTPMDHDRADALAFRRLCEATEIQLYIHANDAAEVPETALNLFSALAQKKGMLASKPSDLRRMYKNRGARETTWKILNVSDPPPAYPHQPQRSTGKRTREGTNQILHISFPLFPIRPVF
;
A
#
# COMPACT_ATOMS: atom_id res chain seq x y z
N MET A 1 -2.32 -30.42 36.87
CA MET A 1 -2.80 -29.03 36.70
C MET A 1 -3.22 -28.83 35.24
N PRO A 2 -4.46 -28.38 34.97
CA PRO A 2 -4.89 -28.11 33.60
C PRO A 2 -4.14 -26.86 33.08
N ARG A 3 -3.38 -27.01 31.99
CA ARG A 3 -2.80 -25.88 31.25
C ARG A 3 -3.96 -25.00 30.77
N ARG A 4 -4.11 -23.80 31.34
CA ARG A 4 -5.00 -22.78 30.76
C ARG A 4 -4.55 -22.59 29.31
N LYS A 5 -5.45 -22.87 28.37
CA LYS A 5 -5.21 -22.55 26.95
C LYS A 5 -5.18 -21.02 26.88
N ASN A 6 -4.02 -20.44 26.56
CA ASN A 6 -3.94 -19.02 26.23
C ASN A 6 -4.80 -18.81 24.99
N ILE A 7 -5.95 -18.15 25.17
CA ILE A 7 -6.82 -17.79 24.05
C ILE A 7 -6.19 -16.54 23.43
N PRO A 8 -5.83 -16.55 22.14
CA PRO A 8 -5.37 -15.35 21.45
C PRO A 8 -6.44 -14.27 21.55
N THR A 9 -6.05 -13.06 21.97
CA THR A 9 -6.94 -11.90 21.88
C THR A 9 -6.71 -11.27 20.52
N ALA A 10 -7.69 -11.39 19.63
CA ALA A 10 -7.66 -10.68 18.36
C ALA A 10 -7.90 -9.19 18.62
N ILE A 11 -6.95 -8.34 18.22
CA ILE A 11 -7.14 -6.88 18.24
C ILE A 11 -7.90 -6.50 16.97
N PHE A 12 -7.43 -6.96 15.81
CA PHE A 12 -8.17 -6.90 14.55
C PHE A 12 -8.25 -8.32 13.97
N HIS A 13 -9.44 -8.75 13.56
CA HIS A 13 -9.62 -10.00 12.83
C HIS A 13 -10.33 -9.69 11.52
N GLU A 14 -9.61 -9.84 10.41
CA GLU A 14 -10.12 -9.66 9.05
C GLU A 14 -10.88 -8.33 8.84
N ARG A 15 -10.38 -7.25 9.43
CA ARG A 15 -11.00 -5.93 9.33
C ARG A 15 -10.58 -5.22 8.07
N PHE A 16 -11.46 -4.39 7.53
CA PHE A 16 -11.06 -3.53 6.43
C PHE A 16 -10.08 -2.48 6.91
N ALA A 17 -9.10 -2.20 6.08
CA ALA A 17 -8.30 -1.01 6.20
C ALA A 17 -7.97 -0.49 4.81
N VAL A 18 -7.55 0.76 4.74
CA VAL A 18 -6.82 1.28 3.59
C VAL A 18 -5.40 1.52 4.07
N ALA A 19 -4.43 0.86 3.45
CA ALA A 19 -3.03 0.97 3.83
C ALA A 19 -2.32 1.99 2.94
N GLN A 20 -1.44 2.78 3.51
CA GLN A 20 -0.54 3.68 2.79
C GLN A 20 0.89 3.43 3.26
N GLY A 21 1.81 3.24 2.33
CA GLY A 21 3.23 2.99 2.61
C GLY A 21 4.06 4.26 2.43
N ASN A 22 4.84 4.62 3.46
CA ASN A 22 5.62 5.85 3.56
C ASN A 22 4.79 7.13 3.29
N GLU A 23 5.35 8.33 3.48
CA GLU A 23 4.66 9.61 3.21
C GLU A 23 4.48 9.90 1.69
N THR A 24 4.21 8.87 0.89
CA THR A 24 3.99 9.02 -0.55
C THR A 24 2.52 9.31 -0.79
N TYR A 25 2.20 10.54 -1.18
CA TYR A 25 0.84 10.94 -1.53
C TYR A 25 0.34 10.16 -2.75
N GLY A 26 -0.72 9.35 -2.57
CA GLY A 26 -1.51 8.78 -3.67
C GLY A 26 -1.48 7.26 -3.80
N ASP A 27 -0.48 6.57 -3.25
CA ASP A 27 -0.39 5.11 -3.32
C ASP A 27 -1.03 4.46 -2.09
N CYS A 28 -2.34 4.25 -2.17
CA CYS A 28 -3.07 3.54 -1.13
C CYS A 28 -3.54 2.17 -1.63
N CYS A 29 -3.56 1.19 -0.73
CA CYS A 29 -3.94 -0.18 -1.00
C CYS A 29 -5.12 -0.56 -0.08
N PRO A 30 -6.35 -0.67 -0.62
CA PRO A 30 -7.47 -1.25 0.12
C PRO A 30 -7.12 -2.68 0.52
N CYS A 31 -7.24 -2.99 1.80
CA CYS A 31 -6.75 -4.24 2.35
C CYS A 31 -7.65 -4.80 3.46
N THR A 32 -7.33 -6.03 3.83
CA THR A 32 -7.85 -6.70 5.00
C THR A 32 -6.70 -6.81 6.01
N LEU A 33 -6.96 -6.47 7.26
CA LEU A 33 -6.01 -6.42 8.35
C LEU A 33 -6.38 -7.48 9.39
N SER A 34 -5.39 -8.28 9.79
CA SER A 34 -5.47 -9.10 11.00
C SER A 34 -4.29 -8.78 11.91
N LEU A 35 -4.61 -8.45 13.15
CA LEU A 35 -3.68 -8.23 14.24
C LEU A 35 -4.10 -9.10 15.41
N LEU A 36 -3.29 -10.10 15.71
CA LEU A 36 -3.50 -11.04 16.80
C LEU A 36 -2.40 -10.82 17.84
N LEU A 37 -2.78 -10.75 19.11
CA LEU A 37 -1.84 -10.70 20.23
C LEU A 37 -2.24 -11.72 21.28
N ASP A 38 -1.35 -12.68 21.55
CA ASP A 38 -1.51 -13.64 22.62
C ASP A 38 -1.34 -12.91 23.97
N GLN A 39 -2.21 -13.23 24.94
CA GLN A 39 -2.02 -12.77 26.31
C GLN A 39 -0.78 -13.48 26.88
N GLY A 40 0.24 -12.69 27.22
CA GLY A 40 1.43 -13.17 27.91
C GLY A 40 1.04 -13.80 29.24
N THR A 41 1.62 -14.96 29.56
CA THR A 41 1.41 -15.63 30.86
C THR A 41 2.13 -14.93 31.98
N ASP A 42 3.25 -14.26 31.67
CA ASP A 42 4.10 -13.56 32.62
C ASP A 42 4.48 -12.19 32.05
N SER A 43 4.44 -11.16 32.90
CA SER A 43 4.76 -9.75 32.55
C SER A 43 6.19 -9.53 32.02
N GLN A 44 7.06 -10.55 32.10
CA GLN A 44 8.45 -10.51 31.65
C GLN A 44 8.70 -11.30 30.36
N SER A 45 7.69 -12.01 29.84
CA SER A 45 7.81 -12.78 28.60
C SER A 45 7.35 -11.96 27.39
N PRO A 46 7.96 -12.14 26.21
CA PRO A 46 7.51 -11.46 25.01
C PRO A 46 6.10 -11.91 24.65
N HIS A 47 5.22 -10.95 24.38
CA HIS A 47 3.90 -11.20 23.83
C HIS A 47 4.04 -11.66 22.39
N ARG A 48 3.43 -12.79 22.09
CA ARG A 48 3.44 -13.36 20.75
C ARG A 48 2.27 -12.85 19.96
N GLY A 49 2.48 -12.51 18.69
CA GLY A 49 1.40 -12.02 17.85
C GLY A 49 1.66 -12.18 16.37
N ALA A 50 0.70 -11.76 15.57
CA ALA A 50 0.81 -11.76 14.13
C ALA A 50 0.09 -10.53 13.57
N LEU A 51 0.80 -9.75 12.76
CA LEU A 51 0.25 -8.64 12.00
C LEU A 51 0.35 -9.01 10.51
N THR A 52 -0.79 -9.08 9.85
CA THR A 52 -0.87 -9.51 8.45
C THR A 52 -1.89 -8.68 7.69
N ILE A 53 -1.52 -8.30 6.48
CA ILE A 53 -2.26 -7.44 5.57
C ILE A 53 -2.46 -8.21 4.26
N TRP A 54 -3.70 -8.31 3.80
CA TRP A 54 -4.06 -8.92 2.52
C TRP A 54 -4.66 -7.86 1.59
N PRO A 55 -4.32 -7.84 0.30
CA PRO A 55 -5.08 -7.05 -0.67
C PRO A 55 -6.58 -7.34 -0.56
N ARG A 56 -7.42 -6.31 -0.62
CA ARG A 56 -8.88 -6.48 -0.46
C ARG A 56 -9.47 -7.33 -1.59
N GLN A 57 -8.99 -7.10 -2.80
CA GLN A 57 -9.32 -7.89 -3.98
C GLN A 57 -8.12 -8.79 -4.30
N PRO A 58 -8.35 -10.08 -4.63
CA PRO A 58 -7.26 -10.95 -5.07
C PRO A 58 -6.62 -10.37 -6.34
N ILE A 59 -5.33 -10.05 -6.25
CA ILE A 59 -4.54 -9.63 -7.40
C ILE A 59 -4.22 -10.87 -8.22
N GLN A 60 -4.56 -10.87 -9.50
CA GLN A 60 -4.29 -11.98 -10.40
C GLN A 60 -2.86 -11.89 -10.92
N PHE A 61 -2.15 -13.01 -10.85
CA PHE A 61 -0.80 -13.16 -11.39
C PHE A 61 -0.76 -14.30 -12.40
N GLU A 62 0.12 -14.17 -13.38
CA GLU A 62 0.34 -15.19 -14.39
C GLU A 62 0.70 -16.55 -13.75
N GLY A 63 -0.09 -17.58 -14.03
CA GLY A 63 0.15 -18.94 -13.54
C GLY A 63 -0.18 -19.16 -12.05
N LEU A 64 -0.74 -18.17 -11.35
CA LEU A 64 -1.19 -18.31 -9.96
C LEU A 64 -2.71 -18.52 -9.90
N ASP A 65 -3.14 -19.48 -9.07
CA ASP A 65 -4.56 -19.68 -8.79
C ASP A 65 -5.09 -18.51 -7.92
N ILE A 66 -6.25 -17.95 -8.28
CA ILE A 66 -6.93 -16.90 -7.51
C ILE A 66 -7.23 -17.30 -6.06
N ASN A 67 -7.31 -18.61 -5.77
CA ASN A 67 -7.48 -19.16 -4.44
C ASN A 67 -6.19 -19.21 -3.60
N GLU A 68 -5.07 -18.76 -4.15
CA GLU A 68 -3.77 -18.68 -3.48
C GLU A 68 -3.36 -17.22 -3.26
N PRO A 69 -4.09 -16.47 -2.41
CA PRO A 69 -3.88 -15.03 -2.24
C PRO A 69 -2.54 -14.77 -1.56
N ILE A 70 -1.82 -13.76 -2.04
CA ILE A 70 -0.60 -13.27 -1.40
C ILE A 70 -0.94 -12.37 -0.21
N ALA A 71 -0.03 -12.32 0.77
CA ALA A 71 -0.20 -11.53 1.98
C ALA A 71 1.11 -10.84 2.37
N LEU A 72 1.01 -9.66 2.96
CA LEU A 72 2.11 -8.97 3.63
C LEU A 72 2.06 -9.30 5.11
N ARG A 73 3.09 -9.96 5.62
CA ARG A 73 3.29 -10.22 7.03
C ARG A 73 4.29 -9.21 7.57
N LEU A 74 3.97 -8.61 8.71
CA LEU A 74 4.89 -7.73 9.43
C LEU A 74 5.42 -8.49 10.66
N PRO A 75 6.69 -8.96 10.64
CA PRO A 75 7.29 -9.57 11.83
C PRO A 75 7.24 -8.57 12.99
N LEU A 76 6.83 -9.01 14.18
CA LEU A 76 6.70 -8.07 15.30
C LEU A 76 8.07 -7.65 15.87
N GLU A 77 9.12 -8.42 15.60
CA GLU A 77 10.50 -8.14 16.04
C GLU A 77 11.12 -6.92 15.33
N ILE A 78 10.62 -6.59 14.14
CA ILE A 78 11.15 -5.46 13.35
C ILE A 78 10.37 -4.16 13.60
N ILE A 79 9.25 -4.22 14.33
CA ILE A 79 8.44 -3.05 14.65
C ILE A 79 9.14 -2.22 15.73
N GLU A 80 9.33 -0.94 15.45
CA GLU A 80 9.98 0.02 16.34
C GLU A 80 8.98 0.82 17.16
N SER A 81 7.88 1.24 16.53
CA SER A 81 6.80 1.92 17.20
C SER A 81 5.46 1.63 16.52
N ILE A 82 4.41 1.73 17.34
CA ILE A 82 3.04 1.67 16.87
C ILE A 82 2.31 2.80 17.56
N ASP A 83 1.80 3.72 16.78
CA ASP A 83 1.02 4.85 17.24
C ASP A 83 -0.37 4.74 16.65
N TYR A 84 -1.38 5.20 17.38
CA TYR A 84 -2.73 5.29 16.83
C TYR A 84 -3.33 6.64 17.14
N ALA A 85 -4.08 7.16 16.18
CA ALA A 85 -4.84 8.39 16.29
C ALA A 85 -6.28 8.12 15.90
N THR A 86 -7.18 8.90 16.48
CA THR A 86 -8.59 8.89 16.12
C THR A 86 -8.87 10.20 15.40
N ASP A 87 -9.04 10.12 14.09
CA ASP A 87 -9.22 11.28 13.23
C ASP A 87 -10.66 11.38 12.74
N THR A 88 -11.12 12.60 12.55
CA THR A 88 -12.32 12.82 11.75
C THR A 88 -12.00 12.54 10.28
N ILE A 89 -13.00 12.09 9.52
CA ILE A 89 -12.84 11.83 8.08
C ILE A 89 -12.25 13.02 7.30
N GLU A 90 -12.44 14.25 7.77
CA GLU A 90 -11.91 15.45 7.11
C GLU A 90 -10.39 15.52 7.12
N GLY A 91 -9.73 15.00 8.17
CA GLY A 91 -8.27 14.92 8.29
C GLY A 91 -7.62 13.83 7.44
N ILE A 92 -8.41 12.93 6.85
CA ILE A 92 -7.92 11.80 6.05
C ILE A 92 -7.75 12.24 4.60
N PRO A 93 -6.66 11.83 3.91
CA PRO A 93 -6.49 12.06 2.47
C PRO A 93 -7.72 11.66 1.66
N SER A 94 -8.09 12.47 0.67
CA SER A 94 -9.33 12.28 -0.11
C SER A 94 -9.40 10.94 -0.84
N THR A 95 -8.27 10.43 -1.33
CA THR A 95 -8.16 9.10 -1.96
C THR A 95 -8.55 7.98 -0.99
N ILE A 96 -8.00 8.01 0.22
CA ILE A 96 -8.27 7.05 1.29
C ILE A 96 -9.73 7.15 1.76
N ARG A 97 -10.21 8.39 1.94
CA ARG A 97 -11.60 8.67 2.28
C ARG A 97 -12.59 8.07 1.29
N ASN A 98 -12.31 8.16 -0.01
CA ASN A 98 -13.17 7.59 -1.04
C ASN A 98 -13.27 6.06 -0.89
N HIS A 99 -12.16 5.37 -0.64
CA HIS A 99 -12.17 3.92 -0.41
C HIS A 99 -12.96 3.54 0.86
N ILE A 100 -12.84 4.31 1.94
CA ILE A 100 -13.61 4.10 3.16
C ILE A 100 -15.11 4.32 2.90
N ALA A 101 -15.46 5.41 2.21
CA ALA A 101 -16.83 5.80 1.89
C ALA A 101 -17.54 4.81 0.95
N MET A 102 -16.80 4.17 0.03
CA MET A 102 -17.35 3.12 -0.83
C MET A 102 -17.82 1.89 -0.04
N ARG A 103 -17.21 1.62 1.11
CA ARG A 103 -17.57 0.47 1.95
C ARG A 103 -18.63 0.80 2.99
N HIS A 104 -18.48 1.94 3.66
CA HIS A 104 -19.42 2.43 4.67
C HIS A 104 -20.09 3.65 4.09
N ALA A 105 -21.38 3.57 3.76
CA ALA A 105 -22.15 4.69 3.24
C ALA A 105 -21.86 5.95 4.09
N ALA A 106 -21.02 6.85 3.56
CA ALA A 106 -20.34 7.82 4.38
C ALA A 106 -21.32 8.85 4.96
N ARG A 107 -21.63 8.71 6.25
CA ARG A 107 -22.20 9.81 7.02
C ARG A 107 -21.07 10.79 7.31
N ARG A 108 -21.35 12.09 7.18
CA ARG A 108 -20.37 13.18 7.31
C ARG A 108 -19.64 13.23 8.67
N GLU A 109 -20.12 12.49 9.67
CA GLU A 109 -19.56 12.42 11.03
C GLU A 109 -18.79 11.13 11.32
N ALA A 110 -18.45 10.35 10.29
CA ALA A 110 -17.71 9.13 10.52
C ALA A 110 -16.26 9.42 10.99
N VAL A 111 -15.85 8.64 11.99
CA VAL A 111 -14.53 8.68 12.62
C VAL A 111 -13.70 7.53 12.04
N ALA A 112 -12.40 7.73 11.88
CA ALA A 112 -11.48 6.65 11.55
C ALA A 112 -10.38 6.54 12.60
N ILE A 113 -9.90 5.32 12.77
CA ILE A 113 -8.68 5.04 13.53
C ILE A 113 -7.56 4.92 12.51
N THR A 114 -6.52 5.73 12.70
CA THR A 114 -5.27 5.67 11.95
C THR A 114 -4.26 4.92 12.81
N LEU A 115 -3.82 3.74 12.37
CA LEU A 115 -2.75 2.97 13.01
C LEU A 115 -1.46 3.14 12.21
N THR A 116 -0.47 3.78 12.79
CA THR A 116 0.84 4.01 12.19
C THR A 116 1.83 2.99 12.74
N VAL A 117 2.39 2.16 11.87
CA VAL A 117 3.36 1.12 12.20
C VAL A 117 4.71 1.49 11.60
N LYS A 118 5.71 1.75 12.45
CA LYS A 118 7.09 2.02 12.03
C LYS A 118 7.96 0.80 12.25
N MET A 119 8.80 0.49 11.27
CA MET A 119 9.58 -0.75 11.21
C MET A 119 11.03 -0.45 10.81
N SER A 120 11.96 -1.19 11.41
CA SER A 120 13.39 -1.16 11.09
C SER A 120 13.73 -1.75 9.72
N ALA A 121 12.82 -2.52 9.14
CA ALA A 121 12.95 -3.16 7.84
C ALA A 121 11.57 -3.37 7.20
N PRO A 122 11.50 -3.60 5.87
CA PRO A 122 10.25 -3.99 5.22
C PRO A 122 9.74 -5.36 5.71
N GLY A 123 8.43 -5.57 5.60
CA GLY A 123 7.79 -6.86 5.93
C GLY A 123 8.14 -7.99 4.97
N CYS A 124 7.57 -9.17 5.23
CA CYS A 124 7.74 -10.36 4.40
C CYS A 124 6.45 -10.66 3.61
N VAL A 125 6.59 -11.03 2.35
CA VAL A 125 5.47 -11.48 1.52
C VAL A 125 5.29 -12.98 1.68
N ILE A 126 4.08 -13.43 1.99
CA ILE A 126 3.69 -14.84 2.01
C ILE A 126 3.15 -15.20 0.63
N VAL A 127 3.78 -16.18 -0.02
CA VAL A 127 3.44 -16.66 -1.37
C VAL A 127 3.41 -18.19 -1.42
N PRO A 128 2.77 -18.81 -2.42
CA PRO A 128 2.85 -20.25 -2.62
C PRO A 128 4.29 -20.74 -2.81
N LYS A 129 4.59 -21.93 -2.29
CA LYS A 129 5.97 -22.44 -2.20
C LYS A 129 6.70 -22.52 -3.54
N ASN A 130 5.99 -22.84 -4.62
CA ASN A 130 6.57 -23.15 -5.94
C ASN A 130 6.70 -21.94 -6.86
N VAL A 131 6.32 -20.75 -6.40
CA VAL A 131 6.39 -19.53 -7.21
C VAL A 131 7.76 -18.87 -7.07
N SER A 132 8.42 -18.57 -8.18
CA SER A 132 9.70 -17.87 -8.23
C SER A 132 9.54 -16.36 -8.48
N LEU A 133 8.57 -15.97 -9.30
CA LEU A 133 8.28 -14.60 -9.73
C LEU A 133 6.77 -14.45 -9.95
N LEU A 134 6.23 -13.27 -9.64
CA LEU A 134 4.82 -12.93 -9.76
C LEU A 134 4.66 -11.73 -10.71
N THR A 135 4.22 -12.00 -11.93
CA THR A 135 3.87 -10.95 -12.92
C THR A 135 2.35 -10.74 -12.87
N PRO A 136 1.87 -9.53 -12.54
CA PRO A 136 0.43 -9.29 -12.47
C PRO A 136 -0.20 -9.27 -13.86
N MET A 137 -1.48 -9.65 -13.95
CA MET A 137 -2.27 -9.42 -15.14
C MET A 137 -2.43 -7.91 -15.41
N ASP A 138 -2.56 -7.51 -16.67
CA ASP A 138 -2.59 -6.08 -17.06
C ASP A 138 -3.65 -5.26 -16.30
N HIS A 139 -4.82 -5.84 -16.05
CA HIS A 139 -5.93 -5.17 -15.36
C HIS A 139 -5.68 -4.96 -13.85
N ASP A 140 -4.83 -5.78 -13.24
CA ASP A 140 -4.49 -5.71 -11.81
C ASP A 140 -3.14 -5.03 -11.55
N ARG A 141 -2.48 -4.52 -12.61
CA ARG A 141 -1.14 -3.94 -12.51
C ARG A 141 -1.06 -2.77 -11.52
N ALA A 142 -2.11 -1.94 -11.45
CA ALA A 142 -2.16 -0.81 -10.52
C ALA A 142 -2.24 -1.28 -9.05
N ASP A 143 -3.09 -2.26 -8.76
CA ASP A 143 -3.23 -2.83 -7.42
C ASP A 143 -1.98 -3.60 -7.00
N ALA A 144 -1.36 -4.33 -7.94
CA ALA A 144 -0.08 -4.99 -7.74
C ALA A 144 1.05 -4.00 -7.43
N LEU A 145 1.07 -2.84 -8.12
CA LEU A 145 2.05 -1.78 -7.85
C LEU A 145 1.84 -1.16 -6.47
N ALA A 146 0.59 -0.83 -6.11
CA ALA A 146 0.25 -0.29 -4.79
C ALA A 146 0.61 -1.28 -3.67
N PHE A 147 0.32 -2.57 -3.85
CA PHE A 147 0.68 -3.61 -2.89
C PHE A 147 2.20 -3.82 -2.82
N ARG A 148 2.92 -3.78 -3.94
CA ARG A 148 4.39 -3.84 -3.96
C ARG A 148 4.99 -2.69 -3.17
N ARG A 149 4.54 -1.45 -3.39
CA ARG A 149 4.97 -0.26 -2.64
C ARG A 149 4.71 -0.41 -1.14
N LEU A 150 3.56 -0.96 -0.77
CA LEU A 150 3.25 -1.28 0.62
C LEU A 150 4.22 -2.31 1.22
N CYS A 151 4.59 -3.34 0.46
CA CYS A 151 5.56 -4.36 0.91
C CYS A 151 7.00 -3.82 1.01
N GLU A 152 7.32 -2.75 0.30
CA GLU A 152 8.61 -2.06 0.34
C GLU A 152 8.72 -1.06 1.51
N ALA A 153 7.58 -0.64 2.07
CA ALA A 153 7.52 0.41 3.08
C ALA A 153 8.07 -0.03 4.43
N THR A 154 8.73 0.91 5.12
CA THR A 154 9.16 0.80 6.52
C THR A 154 8.23 1.54 7.46
N GLU A 155 7.36 2.41 6.93
CA GLU A 155 6.25 3.01 7.65
C GLU A 155 4.95 2.69 6.94
N ILE A 156 3.98 2.13 7.66
CA ILE A 156 2.66 1.80 7.13
C ILE A 156 1.60 2.48 7.98
N GLN A 157 0.76 3.29 7.34
CA GLN A 157 -0.42 3.88 7.94
C GLN A 157 -1.66 3.09 7.51
N LEU A 158 -2.42 2.59 8.48
CA LEU A 158 -3.64 1.81 8.28
C LEU A 158 -4.84 2.63 8.73
N TYR A 159 -5.67 3.02 7.78
CA TYR A 159 -6.88 3.78 8.02
C TYR A 159 -8.07 2.83 8.14
N ILE A 160 -8.70 2.80 9.31
CA ILE A 160 -9.77 1.86 9.67
C ILE A 160 -11.00 2.66 10.04
N HIS A 161 -12.14 2.37 9.43
CA HIS A 161 -13.39 3.04 9.78
C HIS A 161 -13.84 2.65 11.21
N ALA A 162 -14.37 3.59 12.00
CA ALA A 162 -14.78 3.33 13.38
C ALA A 162 -15.76 2.16 13.51
N ASN A 163 -16.69 1.98 12.57
CA ASN A 163 -17.60 0.82 12.58
C ASN A 163 -16.85 -0.53 12.46
N ASP A 164 -15.76 -0.60 11.71
CA ASP A 164 -14.94 -1.83 11.61
C ASP A 164 -14.06 -2.02 12.85
N ALA A 165 -13.84 -0.95 13.61
CA ALA A 165 -13.05 -0.95 14.84
C ALA A 165 -13.89 -0.91 16.13
N ALA A 166 -15.23 -0.92 16.04
CA ALA A 166 -16.12 -0.73 17.19
C ALA A 166 -15.94 -1.80 18.29
N GLU A 167 -15.46 -2.98 17.92
CA GLU A 167 -15.21 -4.10 18.82
C GLU A 167 -13.77 -4.15 19.35
N VAL A 168 -12.91 -3.21 18.93
CA VAL A 168 -11.50 -3.19 19.28
C VAL A 168 -11.32 -2.36 20.55
N PRO A 169 -10.95 -2.99 21.69
CA PRO A 169 -10.76 -2.24 22.92
C PRO A 169 -9.58 -1.29 22.77
N GLU A 170 -9.77 -0.01 23.09
CA GLU A 170 -8.69 0.98 23.13
C GLU A 170 -7.53 0.52 24.04
N THR A 171 -7.85 -0.20 25.12
CA THR A 171 -6.87 -0.84 26.01
C THR A 171 -5.96 -1.84 25.30
N ALA A 172 -6.46 -2.55 24.28
CA ALA A 172 -5.66 -3.49 23.51
C ALA A 172 -4.69 -2.77 22.56
N LEU A 173 -5.12 -1.67 21.94
CA LEU A 173 -4.26 -0.81 21.11
C LEU A 173 -3.17 -0.13 21.96
N ASN A 174 -3.55 0.40 23.13
CA ASN A 174 -2.61 0.96 24.10
C ASN A 174 -1.58 -0.07 24.57
N LEU A 175 -2.01 -1.29 24.88
CA LEU A 175 -1.11 -2.37 25.25
C LEU A 175 -0.14 -2.69 24.11
N PHE A 176 -0.65 -2.83 22.88
CA PHE A 176 0.18 -3.17 21.72
C PHE A 176 1.21 -2.07 21.41
N SER A 177 0.79 -0.80 21.47
CA SER A 177 1.67 0.36 21.34
C SER A 177 2.76 0.37 22.42
N ALA A 178 2.39 0.20 23.69
CA ALA A 178 3.33 0.17 24.80
C ALA A 178 4.32 -1.01 24.73
N LEU A 179 3.89 -2.16 24.21
CA LEU A 179 4.76 -3.31 23.98
C LEU A 179 5.70 -3.08 22.80
N ALA A 180 5.25 -2.44 21.72
CA ALA A 180 6.07 -2.11 20.56
C ALA A 180 7.22 -1.17 20.92
N GLN A 181 6.96 -0.18 21.77
CA GLN A 181 7.99 0.76 22.27
C GLN A 181 9.04 0.08 23.18
N LYS A 182 8.73 -1.10 23.74
CA LYS A 182 9.65 -1.87 24.59
C LYS A 182 10.35 -2.94 23.77
N LYS A 183 11.62 -2.70 23.44
CA LYS A 183 12.45 -3.65 22.69
C LYS A 183 12.41 -5.06 23.30
N GLY A 184 12.08 -6.05 22.47
CA GLY A 184 12.03 -7.47 22.86
C GLY A 184 10.77 -7.91 23.59
N MET A 185 9.75 -7.05 23.74
CA MET A 185 8.47 -7.42 24.35
C MET A 185 7.43 -7.92 23.34
N LEU A 186 7.67 -7.75 22.04
CA LEU A 186 6.87 -8.34 20.98
C LEU A 186 7.68 -9.40 20.24
N ALA A 187 7.02 -10.51 19.93
CA ALA A 187 7.57 -11.59 19.12
C ALA A 187 6.53 -12.12 18.13
N SER A 188 6.98 -12.54 16.97
CA SER A 188 6.14 -13.14 15.95
C SER A 188 5.70 -14.54 16.35
N LYS A 189 4.42 -14.84 16.16
CA LYS A 189 3.87 -16.18 16.25
C LYS A 189 4.35 -17.00 15.04
N PRO A 190 4.77 -18.26 15.20
CA PRO A 190 5.11 -19.11 14.07
C PRO A 190 3.90 -19.26 13.14
N SER A 191 4.09 -18.99 11.85
CA SER A 191 3.09 -19.21 10.81
C SER A 191 3.08 -20.67 10.40
N ASP A 192 1.91 -21.29 10.30
CA ASP A 192 1.78 -22.64 9.76
C ASP A 192 1.79 -22.64 8.23
N LEU A 193 2.92 -22.20 7.66
CA LEU A 193 3.09 -22.05 6.20
C LEU A 193 2.89 -23.39 5.47
N ARG A 194 3.16 -24.53 6.12
CA ARG A 194 3.04 -25.85 5.49
C ARG A 194 1.59 -26.23 5.18
N ARG A 195 0.63 -25.79 6.01
CA ARG A 195 -0.80 -26.10 5.84
C ARG A 195 -1.54 -25.09 4.97
N MET A 196 -0.93 -23.97 4.64
CA MET A 196 -1.51 -22.97 3.74
C MET A 196 -1.77 -23.54 2.34
N TYR A 197 -2.71 -22.91 1.62
CA TYR A 197 -3.09 -23.26 0.25
C TYR A 197 -3.46 -24.75 0.08
N LYS A 198 -4.40 -25.24 0.91
CA LYS A 198 -4.86 -26.64 0.89
C LYS A 198 -3.70 -27.66 1.05
N ASN A 199 -2.76 -27.38 1.97
CA ASN A 199 -1.54 -28.17 2.23
C ASN A 199 -0.51 -28.20 1.07
N ARG A 200 -0.61 -27.32 0.08
CA ARG A 200 0.45 -27.13 -0.94
C ARG A 200 1.65 -26.38 -0.37
N GLY A 201 1.41 -25.62 0.69
CA GLY A 201 2.44 -24.91 1.43
C GLY A 201 2.77 -23.53 0.86
N ALA A 202 3.21 -22.66 1.76
CA ALA A 202 3.65 -21.31 1.49
C ALA A 202 5.12 -21.13 1.84
N ARG A 203 5.71 -20.02 1.39
CA ARG A 203 7.01 -19.53 1.82
C ARG A 203 6.94 -18.03 2.06
N GLU A 204 7.79 -17.56 2.94
CA GLU A 204 8.06 -16.13 3.09
C GLU A 204 9.16 -15.72 2.12
N THR A 205 8.99 -14.54 1.52
CA THR A 205 9.93 -13.95 0.57
C THR A 205 9.92 -12.44 0.71
N THR A 206 10.83 -11.76 0.03
CA THR A 206 10.84 -10.30 -0.06
C THR A 206 9.91 -9.81 -1.16
N TRP A 207 9.58 -8.52 -1.13
CA TRP A 207 8.77 -7.82 -2.15
C TRP A 207 9.31 -7.96 -3.58
N LYS A 208 10.59 -8.29 -3.75
CA LYS A 208 11.25 -8.48 -5.06
C LYS A 208 10.65 -9.59 -5.91
N ILE A 209 9.82 -10.47 -5.33
CA ILE A 209 9.08 -11.47 -6.09
C ILE A 209 8.01 -10.84 -7.00
N LEU A 210 7.53 -9.64 -6.67
CA LEU A 210 6.50 -8.92 -7.41
C LEU A 210 7.15 -8.21 -8.60
N ASN A 211 7.01 -8.80 -9.79
CA ASN A 211 7.53 -8.26 -11.04
C ASN A 211 6.58 -7.21 -11.62
N VAL A 212 6.54 -6.04 -10.99
CA VAL A 212 5.71 -4.93 -11.45
C VAL A 212 6.64 -3.82 -11.92
N SER A 213 6.70 -3.53 -13.22
CA SER A 213 7.53 -2.43 -13.71
C SER A 213 6.92 -1.09 -13.31
N ASP A 214 7.74 -0.22 -12.72
CA ASP A 214 7.36 1.15 -12.42
C ASP A 214 6.93 1.88 -13.70
N PRO A 215 5.96 2.81 -13.61
CA PRO A 215 5.60 3.63 -14.74
C PRO A 215 6.82 4.44 -15.20
N PRO A 216 6.99 4.68 -16.51
CA PRO A 216 8.07 5.53 -16.99
C PRO A 216 7.96 6.91 -16.35
N PRO A 217 9.08 7.59 -16.05
CA PRO A 217 9.05 8.94 -15.50
C PRO A 217 8.24 9.85 -16.42
N ALA A 218 7.43 10.72 -15.83
CA ALA A 218 6.66 11.71 -16.59
C ALA A 218 7.65 12.58 -17.38
N TYR A 219 7.61 12.49 -18.71
CA TYR A 219 8.41 13.38 -19.54
C TYR A 219 8.00 14.82 -19.24
N PRO A 220 8.97 15.75 -19.04
CA PRO A 220 8.64 17.14 -18.87
C PRO A 220 7.81 17.58 -20.07
N HIS A 221 6.62 18.11 -19.81
CA HIS A 221 5.74 18.64 -20.84
C HIS A 221 6.58 19.53 -21.76
N GLN A 222 6.80 19.07 -23.01
CA GLN A 222 7.31 19.96 -24.04
C GLN A 222 6.36 21.16 -24.05
N PRO A 223 6.87 22.39 -23.87
CA PRO A 223 6.00 23.56 -23.93
C PRO A 223 5.28 23.49 -25.27
N GLN A 224 3.95 23.42 -25.19
CA GLN A 224 3.08 23.50 -26.35
C GLN A 224 3.56 24.73 -27.12
N ARG A 225 4.22 24.51 -28.26
CA ARG A 225 4.50 25.58 -29.21
C ARG A 225 3.14 26.03 -29.68
N SER A 226 2.58 27.04 -29.00
CA SER A 226 1.50 27.84 -29.52
C SER A 226 2.04 28.45 -30.80
N THR A 227 1.77 27.80 -31.93
CA THR A 227 1.82 28.45 -33.22
C THR A 227 0.72 29.48 -33.21
N GLY A 228 1.02 30.65 -32.63
CA GLY A 228 0.17 31.82 -32.69
C GLY A 228 -0.08 32.11 -34.16
N LYS A 229 -1.31 31.85 -34.62
CA LYS A 229 -1.80 32.42 -35.87
C LYS A 229 -1.68 33.92 -35.73
N ARG A 230 -0.73 34.53 -36.45
CA ARG A 230 -0.68 35.98 -36.63
C ARG A 230 -2.01 36.40 -37.24
N THR A 231 -2.83 37.09 -36.47
CA THR A 231 -3.95 37.86 -37.01
C THR A 231 -3.34 38.96 -37.88
N ARG A 232 -3.55 38.86 -39.20
CA ARG A 232 -3.21 39.93 -40.14
C ARG A 232 -4.20 41.07 -39.90
N GLU A 233 -3.77 42.10 -39.17
CA GLU A 233 -4.39 43.42 -39.32
C GLU A 233 -4.02 43.94 -40.71
N GLY A 234 -5.04 44.29 -41.48
CA GLY A 234 -4.88 44.91 -42.77
C GLY A 234 -4.27 46.30 -42.61
N THR A 235 -3.11 46.52 -43.22
CA THR A 235 -2.63 47.87 -43.49
C THR A 235 -1.99 47.86 -44.87
N ASN A 236 -2.66 48.53 -45.80
CA ASN A 236 -2.14 48.85 -47.12
C ASN A 236 -0.83 49.64 -46.98
N GLN A 237 0.31 49.02 -47.33
CA GLN A 237 1.49 49.75 -47.77
C GLN A 237 2.14 48.99 -48.93
N ILE A 238 1.94 49.54 -50.13
CA ILE A 238 2.69 49.24 -51.33
C ILE A 238 4.09 49.83 -51.12
N LEU A 239 5.12 48.99 -50.99
CA LEU A 239 6.50 49.41 -51.14
C LEU A 239 7.32 48.34 -51.88
N HIS A 240 7.54 48.65 -53.15
CA HIS A 240 8.61 48.25 -54.06
C HIS A 240 9.73 47.37 -53.45
N ILE A 241 9.78 46.10 -53.86
CA ILE A 241 10.97 45.25 -53.67
C ILE A 241 11.60 45.07 -55.05
N SER A 242 12.72 45.74 -55.24
CA SER A 242 13.59 45.62 -56.41
C SER A 242 14.39 44.31 -56.31
N PHE A 243 14.21 43.41 -57.27
CA PHE A 243 15.00 42.18 -57.38
C PHE A 243 16.31 42.46 -58.15
N PRO A 244 17.50 42.10 -57.62
CA PRO A 244 18.70 42.04 -58.44
C PRO A 244 18.66 40.78 -59.33
N LEU A 245 18.72 41.02 -60.64
CA LEU A 245 18.92 40.03 -61.69
C LEU A 245 20.29 39.34 -61.54
N PHE A 246 20.29 38.02 -61.33
CA PHE A 246 21.48 37.20 -61.55
C PHE A 246 21.51 36.76 -63.01
N PRO A 247 22.59 37.03 -63.77
CA PRO A 247 22.74 36.52 -65.12
C PRO A 247 23.10 35.03 -65.09
N ILE A 248 22.26 34.22 -65.75
CA ILE A 248 22.55 32.83 -66.08
C ILE A 248 23.59 32.84 -67.20
N ARG A 249 24.79 32.31 -66.94
CA ARG A 249 25.75 31.97 -68.01
C ARG A 249 25.31 30.67 -68.68
N PRO A 250 25.15 30.62 -70.01
CA PRO A 250 25.09 29.36 -70.72
C PRO A 250 26.50 28.76 -70.79
N VAL A 251 26.56 27.45 -70.56
CA VAL A 251 27.67 26.56 -70.90
C VAL A 251 27.79 26.54 -72.42
N PHE A 252 28.95 26.92 -72.95
CA PHE A 252 29.72 26.25 -74.03
C PHE A 252 31.04 27.00 -74.23
#